data_AF-A0A2N3IT81-F1
#
_entry.id   AF-A0A2N3IT81-F1
#
_cell.length_a   1.000
_cell.length_b   1.000
_cell.length_c   1.000
_cell.angle_alpha   90.00
_cell.angle_beta   90.00
_cell.angle_gamma   90.00
#
_symmetry.space_group_name_H-M   'P 1'
#
loop_
_entity.id
_entity.type
_entity.pdbx_description
1 polymer ?
#
loop_
_entity_poly.entity_id
_entity_poly.type
_entity_poly.pdbx_seq_one_letter_code
_entity_poly.pdbx_strand_id
1 'polypeptide(L)'
;MSSVESVKIEVFSQISQQLENSSLIVTDDMPLIGGGSVLDSMKLVGLCLALEDKATEIGFDFDWTSDAAMSRSRSMFRTAGSLAAEFISQMESKI
;
A
#
# COMPACT_ATOMS: atom_id res chain seq x y z
N MET A 1 -1.87 -8.47 -19.94
CA MET A 1 -2.12 -7.62 -18.77
C MET A 1 -1.07 -7.97 -17.75
N SER A 2 -0.13 -7.05 -17.50
CA SER A 2 1.06 -7.31 -16.68
C SER A 2 0.65 -7.49 -15.22
N SER A 3 1.15 -8.53 -14.54
CA SER A 3 0.83 -8.84 -13.13
C SER A 3 0.96 -7.64 -12.20
N VAL A 4 1.86 -6.71 -12.53
CA VAL A 4 2.13 -5.46 -11.82
C VAL A 4 0.93 -4.52 -11.77
N GLU A 5 0.20 -4.34 -12.87
CA GLU A 5 -0.93 -3.40 -12.93
C GLU A 5 -2.12 -3.92 -12.11
N SER A 6 -2.35 -5.24 -12.16
CA SER A 6 -3.37 -5.91 -11.33
C SER A 6 -3.07 -5.75 -9.83
N VAL A 7 -1.80 -5.91 -9.43
CA VAL A 7 -1.38 -5.75 -8.04
C VAL A 7 -1.56 -4.30 -7.58
N LYS A 8 -1.22 -3.31 -8.42
CA LYS A 8 -1.46 -1.90 -8.12
C LYS A 8 -2.95 -1.61 -7.87
N ILE A 9 -3.82 -2.13 -8.74
CA ILE A 9 -5.28 -1.98 -8.60
C ILE A 9 -5.75 -2.60 -7.29
N GLU A 10 -5.21 -3.76 -6.92
CA GLU A 10 -5.55 -4.44 -5.67
C GLU A 10 -5.14 -3.62 -4.44
N VAL A 11 -3.92 -3.07 -4.42
CA VAL A 11 -3.47 -2.18 -3.33
C VAL A 11 -4.41 -0.98 -3.20
N PHE A 12 -4.79 -0.35 -4.32
CA PHE A 12 -5.71 0.79 -4.31
C PHE A 12 -7.11 0.40 -3.86
N SER A 13 -7.57 -0.80 -4.22
CA SER A 13 -8.82 -1.38 -3.75
C SER A 13 -8.81 -1.56 -2.23
N GLN A 14 -7.73 -2.11 -1.68
CA GLN A 14 -7.57 -2.28 -0.23
C GLN A 14 -7.56 -0.93 0.50
N ILE A 15 -6.85 0.07 -0.03
CA ILE A 15 -6.89 1.44 0.50
C ILE A 15 -8.33 1.97 0.50
N SER A 16 -9.03 1.85 -0.64
CA SER A 16 -10.40 2.32 -0.79
C SER A 16 -11.38 1.64 0.17
N GLN A 17 -11.17 0.37 0.50
CA GLN A 17 -11.98 -0.37 1.47
C GLN A 17 -11.80 0.14 2.91
N GLN A 18 -10.61 0.66 3.23
CA GLN A 18 -10.37 1.30 4.54
C GLN A 18 -10.92 2.73 4.61
N LEU A 19 -11.28 3.32 3.47
CA LEU A 19 -11.93 4.63 3.42
C LEU A 19 -13.43 4.45 3.62
N GLU A 20 -13.97 5.13 4.63
CA GLU A 20 -15.42 5.15 4.90
C GLU A 20 -16.22 5.80 3.75
N ASN A 21 -15.54 6.59 2.90
CA ASN A 21 -16.11 7.23 1.72
C ASN A 21 -15.69 6.49 0.44
N SER A 22 -16.53 5.57 -0.04
CA SER A 22 -16.35 4.95 -1.38
C SER A 22 -16.45 5.93 -2.55
N SER A 23 -16.77 7.20 -2.31
CA SER A 23 -16.72 8.27 -3.32
C SER A 23 -15.32 8.88 -3.50
N LEU A 24 -14.35 8.51 -2.66
CA LEU A 24 -12.97 8.96 -2.81
C LEU A 24 -12.26 8.09 -3.85
N ILE A 25 -11.79 8.74 -4.91
CA ILE A 25 -10.95 8.09 -5.92
C ILE A 25 -9.53 8.02 -5.34
N VAL A 26 -9.05 6.81 -5.08
CA VAL A 26 -7.65 6.59 -4.71
C VAL A 26 -6.77 6.89 -5.92
N THR A 27 -5.88 7.88 -5.76
CA THR A 27 -4.93 8.33 -6.78
C THR A 27 -3.51 8.15 -6.26
N ASP A 28 -2.51 8.07 -7.15
CA ASP A 28 -1.11 7.91 -6.74
C ASP A 28 -0.62 9.00 -5.79
N ASP A 29 -1.10 10.23 -5.94
CA ASP A 29 -0.76 11.39 -5.10
C ASP A 29 -1.56 11.45 -3.79
N MET A 30 -2.50 10.53 -3.58
CA MET A 30 -3.38 10.54 -2.40
C MET A 30 -2.57 10.29 -1.12
N PRO A 31 -2.53 11.24 -0.17
CA PRO A 31 -1.75 11.10 1.05
C PRO A 31 -2.41 10.11 2.01
N LEU A 32 -1.66 9.07 2.42
CA LEU A 32 -2.14 8.08 3.38
C LEU A 32 -1.83 8.46 4.83
N ILE A 33 -0.71 9.17 5.08
CA ILE A 33 -0.31 9.67 6.41
C ILE A 33 0.00 11.17 6.39
N GLY A 34 -0.17 11.84 7.54
CA GLY A 34 0.20 13.24 7.76
C GLY A 34 -1.00 14.18 7.87
N GLY A 35 -0.77 15.49 7.68
CA GLY A 35 -1.77 16.54 7.96
C GLY A 35 -3.02 16.55 7.06
N GLY A 36 -3.06 15.71 6.02
CA GLY A 36 -4.22 15.50 5.14
C GLY A 36 -4.56 14.03 4.95
N SER A 37 -4.13 13.15 5.87
CA SER A 37 -4.37 11.72 5.76
C SER A 37 -5.84 11.37 5.84
N VAL A 38 -6.28 10.53 4.93
CA VAL A 38 -7.61 9.93 4.95
C VAL A 38 -7.69 8.65 5.80
N LEU A 39 -6.52 8.12 6.21
CA LEU A 39 -6.41 6.95 7.06
C LEU A 39 -6.05 7.36 8.50
N ASP A 40 -6.85 6.90 9.44
CA ASP A 40 -6.54 6.94 10.87
C ASP A 40 -5.58 5.80 11.23
N SER A 41 -4.88 5.89 12.37
CA SER A 41 -3.92 4.87 12.82
C SER A 41 -4.51 3.44 12.82
N MET A 42 -5.80 3.29 13.15
CA MET A 42 -6.48 2.00 13.13
C MET A 42 -6.71 1.46 11.71
N LYS A 43 -7.09 2.34 10.77
CA LYS A 43 -7.27 2.01 9.36
C LYS A 43 -5.94 1.65 8.70
N LEU A 44 -4.86 2.30 9.13
CA LEU A 44 -3.51 1.99 8.67
C LEU A 44 -3.08 0.58 9.10
N VAL A 45 -3.34 0.20 10.35
CA VAL A 45 -3.08 -1.18 10.82
C VAL A 45 -3.91 -2.19 10.03
N GLY A 46 -5.20 -1.92 9.78
CA GLY A 46 -6.06 -2.78 8.97
C GLY A 46 -5.57 -2.92 7.52
N LEU A 47 -5.11 -1.82 6.92
CA LEU A 47 -4.49 -1.81 5.60
C LEU A 47 -3.22 -2.67 5.57
N CYS A 48 -2.36 -2.57 6.59
CA CYS A 48 -1.14 -3.36 6.65
C CYS A 48 -1.43 -4.86 6.67
N LEU A 49 -2.36 -5.30 7.52
CA LEU A 49 -2.76 -6.71 7.59
C LEU A 49 -3.37 -7.19 6.28
N ALA A 50 -4.25 -6.40 5.66
CA ALA A 50 -4.87 -6.78 4.39
C ALA A 50 -3.85 -6.90 3.25
N LEU A 51 -2.80 -6.08 3.25
CA LEU A 51 -1.70 -6.16 2.29
C LEU A 51 -0.75 -7.33 2.57
N GLU A 52 -0.47 -7.64 3.84
CA GLU A 52 0.28 -8.85 4.22
C GLU A 52 -0.44 -10.11 3.72
N ASP A 53 -1.72 -10.24 4.03
CA ASP A 53 -2.55 -11.37 3.56
C ASP A 53 -2.49 -11.48 2.03
N LYS A 54 -2.59 -10.34 1.33
CA LYS A 54 -2.49 -10.29 -0.13
C LYS A 54 -1.12 -10.70 -0.66
N ALA A 55 -0.05 -10.26 -0.02
CA ALA A 55 1.30 -10.64 -0.40
C ALA A 55 1.46 -12.15 -0.27
N THR A 56 1.03 -12.71 0.86
CA THR A 56 1.07 -14.15 1.11
C THR A 56 0.23 -14.92 0.08
N GLU A 57 -0.93 -14.41 -0.34
CA GLU A 57 -1.73 -14.97 -1.45
C GLU A 57 -0.96 -14.99 -2.78
N ILE A 58 -0.15 -13.96 -3.06
CA ILE A 58 0.68 -13.86 -4.26
C ILE A 58 1.91 -14.79 -4.17
N GLY A 59 2.27 -15.23 -2.95
CA GLY A 59 3.37 -16.14 -2.70
C GLY A 59 4.66 -15.46 -2.24
N PHE A 60 4.57 -14.26 -1.68
CA PHE A 60 5.70 -13.58 -1.05
C PHE A 60 5.28 -12.93 0.27
N ASP A 61 6.20 -12.72 1.20
CA ASP A 61 5.90 -11.99 2.43
C ASP A 61 6.32 -10.53 2.28
N PHE A 62 5.36 -9.62 2.49
CA PHE A 62 5.62 -8.18 2.45
C PHE A 62 6.30 -7.73 3.74
N ASP A 63 7.42 -7.01 3.61
CA ASP A 63 8.26 -6.59 4.73
C ASP A 63 8.09 -5.09 5.00
N TRP A 64 7.37 -4.77 6.07
CA TRP A 64 7.20 -3.40 6.58
C TRP A 64 8.47 -2.82 7.23
N THR A 65 9.43 -3.67 7.56
CA THR A 65 10.65 -3.33 8.30
C THR A 65 11.89 -3.24 7.41
N SER A 66 11.75 -3.51 6.11
CA SER A 66 12.82 -3.39 5.12
C SER A 66 13.49 -2.01 5.21
N ASP A 67 14.80 -1.94 4.99
CA ASP A 67 15.56 -0.68 4.97
C ASP A 67 14.96 0.33 3.95
N ALA A 68 14.36 -0.19 2.87
CA ALA A 68 13.59 0.60 1.90
C ALA A 68 12.32 1.20 2.51
N ALA A 69 11.63 0.46 3.39
CA ALA A 69 10.43 0.87 4.11
C ALA A 69 10.72 1.82 5.29
N MET A 70 11.86 1.64 5.98
CA MET A 70 12.28 2.45 7.15
C MET A 70 13.09 3.71 6.80
N SER A 71 13.62 3.85 5.58
CA SER A 71 14.41 5.02 5.20
C SER A 71 13.57 6.32 5.19
N ARG A 72 13.90 7.18 6.17
CA ARG A 72 13.20 8.42 6.60
C ARG A 72 12.92 9.49 5.54
N SER A 73 13.35 9.33 4.29
CA SER A 73 13.19 10.36 3.24
C SER A 73 12.02 10.09 2.27
N ARG A 74 11.54 8.83 2.19
CA ARG A 74 10.61 8.33 1.15
C ARG A 74 9.59 7.33 1.72
N SER A 75 8.95 7.66 2.85
CA SER A 75 7.96 6.78 3.49
C SER A 75 6.95 6.23 2.48
N MET A 76 6.86 4.90 2.34
CA MET A 76 5.89 4.22 1.47
C MET A 76 4.44 4.61 1.80
N PHE A 77 4.18 5.01 3.04
CA PHE A 77 2.90 5.53 3.49
C PHE A 77 2.63 6.99 3.06
N ARG A 78 3.58 7.68 2.42
CA ARG A 78 3.39 9.09 2.06
C ARG A 78 2.21 9.27 1.10
N THR A 79 2.09 8.40 0.11
CA THR A 79 0.96 8.39 -0.82
C THR A 79 0.58 6.96 -1.23
N ALA A 80 -0.66 6.77 -1.70
CA ALA A 80 -1.12 5.48 -2.21
C ALA A 80 -0.21 4.92 -3.31
N GLY A 81 0.26 5.79 -4.21
CA GLY A 81 1.19 5.40 -5.27
C GLY A 81 2.53 4.91 -4.75
N SER A 82 3.05 5.54 -3.69
CA SER A 82 4.31 5.13 -3.07
C SER A 82 4.18 3.75 -2.40
N LEU A 83 3.04 3.47 -1.77
CA LEU A 83 2.77 2.17 -1.15
C LEU A 83 2.66 1.05 -2.20
N ALA A 84 1.89 1.30 -3.27
CA ALA A 84 1.74 0.33 -4.35
C ALA A 84 3.08 0.06 -5.05
N ALA A 85 3.88 1.11 -5.29
CA ALA A 85 5.20 0.97 -5.89
C ALA A 85 6.15 0.14 -5.01
N GLU A 86 6.14 0.35 -3.70
CA GLU A 86 6.93 -0.45 -2.74
C GLU A 86 6.47 -1.91 -2.72
N PHE A 87 5.15 -2.15 -2.69
CA PHE A 87 4.57 -3.50 -2.74
C PHE A 87 5.01 -4.27 -3.99
N ILE A 88 4.92 -3.62 -5.16
CA ILE A 88 5.39 -4.18 -6.43
C ILE A 88 6.90 -4.42 -6.38
N SER A 89 7.68 -3.46 -5.89
CA SER A 89 9.15 -3.58 -5.84
C SER A 89 9.59 -4.76 -4.97
N GLN A 90 8.93 -5.00 -3.83
CA GLN A 90 9.22 -6.14 -2.97
C GLN A 90 8.77 -7.46 -3.60
N MET A 91 7.60 -7.47 -4.24
CA MET A 91 7.11 -8.61 -5.00
C MET A 91 8.11 -9.00 -6.11
N GLU A 92 8.53 -8.06 -6.94
CA GLU A 92 9.50 -8.29 -8.03
C GLU A 92 10.90 -8.68 -7.52
N SER A 93 11.26 -8.29 -6.29
CA SER A 93 12.55 -8.68 -5.70
C SER A 93 12.52 -10.09 -5.09
N LYS A 94 11.33 -10.67 -4.88
CA LYS A 94 11.10 -11.96 -4.21
C LYS A 94 10.67 -13.07 -5.19
N ILE A 95 10.11 -12.70 -6.35
CA ILE A 95 9.70 -13.59 -7.45
C ILE A 95 10.86 -13.74 -8.45
#